data_AF-A0A2N1UG49-F1
#
_entry.id   AF-A0A2N1UG49-F1
#
_cell.length_a   1.000
_cell.length_b   1.000
_cell.length_c   1.000
_cell.angle_alpha   90.00
_cell.angle_beta   90.00
_cell.angle_gamma   90.00
#
_symmetry.space_group_name_H-M   'P 1'
#
loop_
_entity.id
_entity.type
_entity.pdbx_description
1 polymer ?
#
loop_
_entity_poly.entity_id
_entity_poly.type
_entity_poly.pdbx_seq_one_letter_code
_entity_poly.pdbx_strand_id
1 'polypeptide(L)'
;MRSAKILLTLIVVISLIALASCGKKAEEKASAKVEKTEETVTQKTQEETKPTKALTDDEFVEYWAQTGYLAEKYQQNPVKMIEENEKLSKKLGMPIEEWIDSFYAWQIEWAKKALSNPEKYSQEWEELQEKMNKRLEELKKGK
;
A
#
# COMPACT_ATOMS: atom_id res chain seq x y z
N MET A 1 3.52 -5.53 25.45
CA MET A 1 2.51 -4.93 24.55
C MET A 1 3.07 -4.48 23.18
N ARG A 2 4.13 -5.10 22.63
CA ARG A 2 4.67 -4.77 21.29
C ARG A 2 4.19 -5.73 20.20
N SER A 3 3.89 -6.98 20.57
CA SER A 3 3.49 -8.05 19.64
C SER A 3 2.05 -7.91 19.11
N ALA A 4 1.16 -7.22 19.83
CA ALA A 4 -0.23 -7.05 19.42
C ALA A 4 -0.41 -6.10 18.22
N LYS A 5 0.46 -5.10 18.07
CA LYS A 5 0.39 -4.13 16.97
C LYS A 5 0.88 -4.75 15.65
N ILE A 6 1.94 -5.56 15.70
CA ILE A 6 2.45 -6.31 14.53
C ILE A 6 1.43 -7.34 14.08
N LEU A 7 0.77 -8.03 15.03
CA LEU A 7 -0.30 -8.97 14.74
C LEU A 7 -1.51 -8.29 14.09
N LEU A 8 -1.91 -7.10 14.57
CA LEU A 8 -3.01 -6.32 13.99
C LEU A 8 -2.69 -5.84 12.55
N THR A 9 -1.46 -5.38 12.28
CA THR A 9 -1.08 -4.97 10.93
C THR A 9 -1.02 -6.15 9.97
N LEU A 10 -0.50 -7.31 10.40
CA LEU A 10 -0.55 -8.55 9.62
C LEU A 10 -1.99 -9.02 9.37
N ILE A 11 -2.87 -8.92 10.37
CA ILE A 11 -4.29 -9.28 10.22
C ILE A 11 -4.99 -8.35 9.22
N VAL A 12 -4.69 -7.05 9.21
CA VAL A 12 -5.28 -6.10 8.24
C VAL A 12 -4.78 -6.39 6.81
N VAL A 13 -3.50 -6.69 6.63
CA VAL A 13 -2.92 -7.05 5.33
C VAL A 13 -3.49 -8.38 4.82
N ILE A 14 -3.63 -9.39 5.69
CA ILE A 14 -4.23 -10.69 5.33
C ILE A 14 -5.74 -10.55 5.05
N SER A 15 -6.45 -9.69 5.78
CA SER A 15 -7.89 -9.45 5.58
C SER A 15 -8.17 -8.74 4.24
N LEU A 16 -7.28 -7.85 3.80
CA LEU A 16 -7.37 -7.21 2.48
C LEU A 16 -7.12 -8.22 1.34
N ILE A 17 -6.27 -9.22 1.56
CA ILE A 17 -6.05 -10.33 0.61
C ILE A 17 -7.24 -11.30 0.60
N ALA A 18 -7.88 -11.54 1.76
CA ALA A 18 -9.07 -12.41 1.85
C ALA A 18 -10.32 -11.78 1.23
N LEU A 19 -10.48 -10.45 1.26
CA LEU A 19 -11.58 -9.75 0.59
C LEU A 19 -11.49 -9.79 -0.94
N ALA A 20 -10.29 -9.95 -1.50
CA ALA A 20 -10.11 -10.24 -2.93
C ALA A 20 -10.36 -11.72 -3.29
N SER A 21 -10.48 -12.61 -2.30
CA SER A 21 -10.67 -14.06 -2.49
C SER A 21 -12.04 -14.57 -2.02
N CYS A 22 -12.86 -13.75 -1.37
CA CYS A 22 -14.23 -14.06 -0.93
C CYS A 22 -15.33 -13.41 -1.81
N GLY A 23 -15.06 -13.24 -3.11
CA GLY A 23 -16.06 -12.87 -4.12
C GLY A 23 -16.76 -14.07 -4.79
N LYS A 24 -16.71 -15.28 -4.21
CA LYS A 24 -17.46 -16.45 -4.68
C LYS A 24 -18.09 -17.20 -3.50
N LYS A 25 -19.23 -16.71 -3.00
CA LYS A 25 -20.37 -17.53 -2.53
C LYS A 25 -21.50 -16.66 -1.97
N ALA A 26 -22.36 -16.22 -2.87
CA ALA A 26 -23.78 -15.90 -2.68
C ALA A 26 -24.28 -15.69 -4.12
N GLU A 27 -25.19 -16.44 -4.73
CA GLU A 27 -26.19 -17.41 -4.29
C GLU A 27 -26.36 -18.41 -5.44
N GLU A 28 -26.53 -19.69 -5.13
CA GLU A 28 -27.30 -20.58 -5.99
C GLU A 28 -28.31 -21.28 -5.10
N LYS A 29 -29.57 -20.81 -5.15
CA LYS A 29 -30.79 -21.59 -5.43
C LYS A 29 -32.03 -20.88 -4.86
N ALA A 30 -32.54 -19.92 -5.62
CA ALA A 30 -33.96 -19.83 -5.87
C ALA A 30 -34.15 -19.84 -7.39
N SER A 31 -34.99 -20.76 -7.82
CA SER A 31 -35.14 -21.28 -9.17
C SER A 31 -35.54 -20.27 -10.23
N ALA A 32 -35.02 -20.55 -11.43
CA ALA A 32 -35.71 -20.53 -12.71
C ALA A 32 -36.09 -19.18 -13.33
N LYS A 33 -36.00 -19.17 -14.68
CA LYS A 33 -36.37 -18.09 -15.60
C LYS A 33 -35.36 -16.93 -15.52
N VAL A 34 -34.61 -16.59 -16.55
CA VAL A 34 -35.08 -16.31 -17.91
C VAL A 34 -33.90 -16.49 -18.86
N GLU A 35 -34.17 -17.27 -19.89
CA GLU A 35 -33.40 -17.42 -21.10
C GLU A 35 -33.24 -16.06 -21.81
N LYS A 36 -32.05 -15.85 -22.41
CA LYS A 36 -31.77 -14.86 -23.46
C LYS A 36 -31.33 -13.47 -22.98
N THR A 37 -30.02 -13.24 -23.12
CA THR A 37 -29.34 -12.10 -23.79
C THR A 37 -28.10 -11.70 -22.97
N GLU A 38 -26.95 -12.27 -23.30
CA GLU A 38 -25.65 -11.75 -22.83
C GLU A 38 -24.54 -12.17 -23.80
N GLU A 39 -24.56 -11.58 -25.00
CA GLU A 39 -23.31 -11.25 -25.68
C GLU A 39 -23.08 -9.76 -25.46
N THR A 40 -21.84 -9.40 -25.16
CA THR A 40 -21.30 -8.05 -24.92
C THR A 40 -21.25 -7.60 -23.46
N VAL A 41 -20.30 -8.15 -22.68
CA VAL A 41 -19.33 -7.32 -21.93
C VAL A 41 -18.02 -8.11 -21.83
N THR A 42 -17.22 -8.07 -22.89
CA THR A 42 -15.84 -8.59 -22.87
C THR A 42 -14.89 -7.40 -22.96
N GLN A 43 -14.00 -7.33 -21.97
CA GLN A 43 -12.73 -6.58 -22.00
C GLN A 43 -12.83 -5.05 -22.13
N LYS A 44 -12.80 -4.36 -20.98
CA LYS A 44 -11.98 -3.15 -20.87
C LYS A 44 -10.60 -3.58 -20.37
N THR A 45 -9.74 -3.83 -21.35
CA THR A 45 -8.31 -3.49 -21.38
C THR A 45 -7.73 -3.08 -20.03
N GLN A 46 -7.00 -4.01 -19.40
CA GLN A 46 -5.83 -3.64 -18.62
C GLN A 46 -4.91 -2.90 -19.59
N GLU A 47 -4.86 -1.57 -19.48
CA GLU A 47 -3.75 -0.82 -20.04
C GLU A 47 -2.48 -1.38 -19.40
N GLU A 48 -1.57 -1.88 -20.23
CA GLU A 48 -0.19 -2.11 -19.87
C GLU A 48 0.40 -0.77 -19.41
N THR A 49 0.29 -0.47 -18.11
CA THR A 49 1.12 0.55 -17.51
C THR A 49 2.55 0.06 -17.62
N LYS A 50 3.35 0.83 -18.36
CA LYS A 50 4.82 0.73 -18.42
C LYS A 50 5.40 0.38 -17.05
N PRO A 51 6.59 -0.26 -16.98
CA PRO A 51 7.21 -0.54 -15.70
C PRO A 51 7.38 0.77 -14.92
N THR A 52 6.56 0.92 -13.88
CA THR A 52 6.75 1.95 -12.87
C THR A 52 8.04 1.60 -12.15
N LYS A 53 9.01 2.52 -12.17
CA LYS A 53 10.28 2.33 -11.46
C LYS A 53 9.96 2.12 -9.98
N ALA A 54 10.43 1.01 -9.40
CA ALA A 54 10.30 0.79 -7.96
C ALA A 54 10.96 1.94 -7.19
N LEU A 55 10.35 2.33 -6.06
CA LEU A 55 10.98 3.25 -5.13
C LEU A 55 12.35 2.71 -4.71
N THR A 56 13.30 3.59 -4.44
CA THR A 56 14.45 3.26 -3.61
C THR A 56 14.04 3.22 -2.14
N ASP A 57 14.84 2.59 -1.29
CA ASP A 57 14.57 2.54 0.15
C ASP A 57 14.55 3.95 0.78
N ASP A 58 15.38 4.88 0.29
CA ASP A 58 15.40 6.25 0.78
C ASP A 58 14.16 7.04 0.34
N GLU A 59 13.71 6.88 -0.91
CA GLU A 59 12.44 7.46 -1.39
C GLU A 59 11.25 6.89 -0.61
N PHE A 60 11.26 5.59 -0.31
CA PHE A 60 10.25 4.94 0.52
C PHE A 60 10.25 5.49 1.95
N VAL A 61 11.41 5.58 2.60
CA VAL A 61 11.57 6.12 3.96
C VAL A 61 11.06 7.55 4.06
N GLU A 62 11.43 8.41 3.11
CA GLU A 62 11.02 9.82 3.12
C GLU A 62 9.50 9.94 3.01
N TYR A 63 8.89 9.23 2.06
CA TYR A 63 7.45 9.29 1.88
C TYR A 63 6.69 8.68 3.05
N TRP A 64 7.13 7.52 3.56
CA TRP A 64 6.53 6.88 4.73
C TRP A 64 6.52 7.81 5.93
N ALA A 65 7.64 8.50 6.19
CA ALA A 65 7.74 9.42 7.33
C ALA A 65 6.85 10.65 7.16
N GLN A 66 6.80 11.25 5.96
CA GLN A 66 5.96 12.41 5.71
C GLN A 66 4.46 12.08 5.77
N THR A 67 4.05 10.96 5.18
CA THR A 67 2.65 10.51 5.24
C THR A 67 2.24 10.10 6.65
N GLY A 68 3.11 9.41 7.40
CA GLY A 68 2.90 9.12 8.82
C GLY A 68 2.74 10.39 9.66
N TYR A 69 3.58 11.40 9.41
CA TYR A 69 3.46 12.70 10.07
C TYR A 69 2.12 13.38 9.74
N LEU A 70 1.69 13.37 8.48
CA LEU A 70 0.41 13.94 8.06
C LEU A 70 -0.78 13.20 8.68
N ALA A 71 -0.70 11.87 8.77
CA ALA A 71 -1.73 11.04 9.38
C ALA A 71 -1.90 11.37 10.87
N GLU A 72 -0.81 11.54 11.62
CA GLU A 72 -0.89 11.97 13.02
C GLU A 72 -1.44 13.40 13.16
N LYS A 73 -0.95 14.33 12.33
CA LYS A 73 -1.35 15.75 12.38
C LYS A 73 -2.82 15.96 12.03
N TYR A 74 -3.34 15.21 11.07
CA TYR A 74 -4.68 15.38 10.51
C TYR A 74 -5.59 14.17 10.77
N GLN A 75 -5.32 13.39 11.81
CA GLN A 75 -6.11 12.17 12.16
C GLN A 75 -7.63 12.43 12.29
N GLN A 76 -8.02 13.64 12.69
CA GLN A 76 -9.43 14.04 12.83
C GLN A 76 -9.99 14.77 11.59
N ASN A 77 -9.18 14.94 10.54
CA ASN A 77 -9.56 15.61 9.30
C ASN A 77 -8.98 14.87 8.07
N PRO A 78 -9.63 13.77 7.64
CA PRO A 78 -9.13 12.95 6.54
C PRO A 78 -9.13 13.68 5.19
N VAL A 79 -10.04 14.63 4.97
CA VAL A 79 -10.06 15.46 3.74
C VAL A 79 -8.78 16.28 3.66
N LYS A 80 -8.42 16.97 4.75
CA LYS A 80 -7.18 17.75 4.81
C LYS A 80 -5.94 16.85 4.71
N MET A 81 -5.98 15.64 5.24
CA MET A 81 -4.90 14.67 5.08
C MET A 81 -4.68 14.31 3.61
N ILE A 82 -5.75 14.06 2.84
CA ILE A 82 -5.67 13.76 1.40
C ILE A 82 -5.10 14.96 0.64
N GLU A 83 -5.64 16.17 0.85
CA GLU A 83 -5.16 17.39 0.20
C GLU A 83 -3.65 17.63 0.43
N GLU A 84 -3.17 17.35 1.64
CA GLU A 84 -1.78 17.57 2.01
C GLU A 84 -0.86 16.47 1.45
N ASN A 85 -1.36 15.23 1.33
CA ASN A 85 -0.67 14.15 0.61
C ASN A 85 -0.58 14.43 -0.90
N GLU A 86 -1.62 14.99 -1.51
CA GLU A 86 -1.54 15.42 -2.92
C GLU A 86 -0.49 16.53 -3.11
N LYS A 87 -0.44 17.51 -2.21
CA LYS A 87 0.63 18.55 -2.25
C LYS A 87 2.01 17.94 -2.06
N LEU A 88 2.15 16.96 -1.17
CA LEU A 88 3.39 16.23 -0.96
C LEU A 88 3.84 15.52 -2.24
N SER A 89 2.94 14.76 -2.88
CA SER A 89 3.23 14.04 -4.12
C SER A 89 3.76 14.99 -5.21
N LYS A 90 3.11 16.14 -5.40
CA LYS A 90 3.55 17.20 -6.32
C LYS A 90 4.93 17.76 -5.96
N LYS A 91 5.21 17.98 -4.67
CA LYS A 91 6.51 18.48 -4.20
C LYS A 91 7.65 17.48 -4.44
N LEU A 92 7.36 16.19 -4.33
CA LEU A 92 8.30 15.11 -4.61
C LEU A 92 8.47 14.83 -6.11
N GLY A 93 7.70 15.50 -6.97
CA GLY A 93 7.79 15.34 -8.42
C GLY A 93 7.19 14.02 -8.93
N MET A 94 6.38 13.35 -8.11
CA MET A 94 5.74 12.08 -8.44
C MET A 94 4.25 12.16 -8.12
N PRO A 95 3.35 12.06 -9.11
CA PRO A 95 1.90 11.97 -8.89
C PRO A 95 1.53 10.86 -7.90
N ILE A 96 0.41 11.02 -7.19
CA ILE A 96 0.02 10.05 -6.16
C ILE A 96 -0.26 8.66 -6.76
N GLU A 97 -0.78 8.59 -7.98
CA GLU A 97 -1.01 7.36 -8.73
C GLU A 97 0.31 6.65 -9.05
N GLU A 98 1.31 7.38 -9.55
CA GLU A 98 2.64 6.83 -9.81
C GLU A 98 3.34 6.38 -8.52
N TRP A 99 3.10 7.08 -7.41
CA TRP A 99 3.64 6.69 -6.12
C TRP A 99 3.06 5.35 -5.64
N ILE A 100 1.75 5.16 -5.77
CA ILE A 100 1.07 3.92 -5.41
C ILE A 100 1.68 2.75 -6.21
N ASP A 101 1.85 2.92 -7.52
CA ASP A 101 2.45 1.89 -8.37
C ASP A 101 3.93 1.63 -8.01
N SER A 102 4.71 2.68 -7.76
CA SER A 102 6.13 2.58 -7.39
C SER A 102 6.30 1.90 -6.02
N PHE A 103 5.37 2.15 -5.09
CA PHE A 103 5.32 1.51 -3.79
C PHE A 103 5.00 0.03 -3.90
N TYR A 104 4.02 -0.36 -4.72
CA TYR A 104 3.74 -1.77 -4.97
C TYR A 104 4.91 -2.49 -5.64
N ALA A 105 5.57 -1.86 -6.61
CA ALA A 105 6.78 -2.40 -7.22
C ALA A 105 7.89 -2.61 -6.17
N TRP A 106 8.10 -1.64 -5.27
CA TRP A 106 9.05 -1.76 -4.17
C TRP A 106 8.70 -2.91 -3.20
N GLN A 107 7.43 -3.07 -2.83
CA GLN A 107 6.98 -4.19 -1.98
C GLN A 107 7.24 -5.54 -2.61
N ILE A 108 6.99 -5.68 -3.93
CA ILE A 108 7.24 -6.91 -4.66
C ILE A 108 8.74 -7.24 -4.65
N GLU A 109 9.61 -6.26 -4.89
CA GLU A 109 11.05 -6.47 -4.85
C GLU A 109 11.55 -6.81 -3.44
N TRP A 110 11.00 -6.17 -2.41
CA TRP A 110 11.29 -6.53 -1.02
C TRP A 110 10.82 -7.94 -0.66
N ALA A 111 9.65 -8.36 -1.13
CA ALA A 111 9.16 -9.72 -0.92
C ALA A 111 10.07 -10.76 -1.59
N LYS A 112 10.48 -10.52 -2.84
CA LYS A 112 11.43 -11.39 -3.55
C LYS A 112 12.77 -11.50 -2.82
N LYS A 113 13.31 -10.36 -2.38
CA LYS A 113 14.52 -10.30 -1.56
C LYS A 113 14.35 -11.15 -0.30
N ALA A 114 13.33 -10.88 0.50
CA ALA A 114 13.05 -11.59 1.74
C ALA A 114 12.95 -13.11 1.56
N LEU A 115 12.33 -13.58 0.47
CA LEU A 115 12.25 -15.01 0.15
C LEU A 115 13.60 -15.63 -0.21
N SER A 116 14.55 -14.85 -0.74
CA SER A 116 15.87 -15.36 -1.16
C SER A 116 16.85 -15.58 0.01
N ASN A 117 16.77 -14.76 1.06
CA ASN A 117 17.62 -14.89 2.25
C ASN A 117 16.92 -14.31 3.51
N PRO A 118 16.00 -15.05 4.13
CA PRO A 118 15.14 -14.53 5.17
C PRO A 118 15.88 -13.91 6.37
N GLU A 119 16.99 -14.51 6.80
CA GLU A 119 17.77 -14.02 7.95
C GLU A 119 18.43 -12.67 7.65
N LYS A 120 19.10 -12.56 6.49
CA LYS A 120 19.73 -11.30 6.06
C LYS A 120 18.69 -10.19 5.91
N TYR A 121 17.58 -10.48 5.23
CA TYR A 121 16.58 -9.46 4.94
C TYR A 121 15.70 -9.10 6.14
N SER A 122 15.59 -9.98 7.14
CA SER A 122 15.01 -9.59 8.44
C SER A 122 15.83 -8.50 9.10
N GLN A 123 17.17 -8.56 9.04
CA GLN A 123 18.06 -7.53 9.57
C GLN A 123 17.97 -6.24 8.76
N GLU A 124 18.00 -6.33 7.42
CA GLU A 124 17.84 -5.15 6.54
C GLU A 124 16.48 -4.47 6.77
N TRP A 125 15.41 -5.24 7.06
CA TRP A 125 14.11 -4.71 7.42
C TRP A 125 14.12 -3.95 8.75
N GLU A 126 14.78 -4.47 9.77
CA GLU A 126 14.95 -3.78 11.07
C GLU A 126 15.69 -2.44 10.91
N GLU A 127 16.77 -2.43 10.12
CA GLU A 127 17.50 -1.20 9.80
C GLU A 127 16.63 -0.18 9.05
N LEU A 128 15.83 -0.65 8.09
CA LEU A 128 14.89 0.20 7.37
C LEU A 128 13.81 0.77 8.31
N GLN A 129 13.30 -0.04 9.24
CA GLN A 129 12.35 0.41 10.26
C GLN A 129 12.96 1.46 11.19
N GLU A 130 14.23 1.31 11.56
CA GLU A 130 14.93 2.33 12.33
C GLU A 130 15.06 3.64 11.55
N LYS A 131 15.42 3.59 10.27
CA LYS A 131 15.46 4.76 9.38
C LYS A 131 14.11 5.46 9.28
N MET A 132 13.04 4.69 9.05
CA MET A 132 11.66 5.19 9.00
C MET A 132 11.28 5.92 10.30
N ASN A 133 11.50 5.27 11.44
CA ASN A 133 11.17 5.85 12.75
C ASN A 133 11.99 7.10 13.05
N LYS A 134 13.31 7.06 12.79
CA LYS A 134 14.20 8.21 12.97
C LYS A 134 13.72 9.39 12.13
N ARG A 135 13.40 9.16 10.86
CA ARG A 135 12.95 10.22 9.96
C ARG A 135 11.62 10.82 10.40
N LEU A 136 10.68 9.99 10.83
CA LEU A 136 9.40 10.45 11.39
C LEU A 136 9.61 11.31 12.65
N GLU A 137 10.50 10.90 13.54
CA GLU A 137 10.83 11.69 14.75
C GLU A 137 11.52 13.01 14.42
N GLU A 138 12.39 13.05 13.41
CA GLU A 138 12.97 14.31 12.92
C GLU A 138 11.89 15.28 12.42
N LEU A 139 10.91 14.79 11.65
CA LEU A 139 9.79 15.60 11.17
C LEU A 139 8.90 16.14 12.31
N LYS A 140 8.77 15.38 13.40
CA LYS A 140 8.03 15.82 14.60
C LYS A 140 8.77 16.88 15.39
N LYS A 141 10.10 16.80 15.47
CA LYS A 141 10.96 17.72 16.24
C LYS A 141 11.31 19.01 15.48
N GLY A 142 11.35 18.97 14.16
CA GLY A 142 11.71 20.10 13.29
C GLY A 142 10.60 21.12 13.05
N LYS A 143 9.64 21.25 13.98
CA LYS A 143 8.53 22.21 13.93
C LYS A 143 8.38 22.99 15.23
#